data_AF-A0A973APS5-F1
#
_entry.id   AF-A0A973APS5-F1
#
_cell.length_a   1.000
_cell.length_b   1.000
_cell.length_c   1.000
_cell.angle_alpha   90.00
_cell.angle_beta   90.00
_cell.angle_gamma   90.00
#
_symmetry.space_group_name_H-M   'P 1'
#
loop_
_entity.id
_entity.type
_entity.pdbx_description
1 polymer ?
#
loop_
_entity_poly.entity_id
_entity_poly.type
_entity_poly.pdbx_seq_one_letter_code
_entity_poly.pdbx_strand_id
1 'polypeptide(L)'
;MAAVLALAPDTREAADPNTHFMFQHRVFQLPDARFELNGRARAPVLRVTLGELDAVIQIDDVASEFGIMPDSIDGKLLVAAANSLKFVKDIRPGDSIPNELLDGTASWRVESHHRELAKNRLMIQVATWLIGNESVVVDIAELRRMATDPEMQRKVRDGIAKIAATLGLGSDRQDEVLDMIDRFARELCYIEALRDRYNAARGINAKMARAMKLYRDEKHFQEEVRRAATLLRPATASFTTLFDQVDGQTSEIINVLSAYDAMVKYVREMRDELHQRLLVWDEIIKVWDIGLERRHDEIREAVRTSYRFLAMNFPQTHDWL
;
A
#
# COMPACT_ATOMS: atom_id res chain seq x y z
N MET A 1 48.35 17.94 20.51
CA MET A 1 47.42 16.91 21.01
C MET A 1 46.34 16.70 19.97
N ALA A 2 46.57 15.76 19.06
CA ALA A 2 45.59 15.37 18.04
C ALA A 2 44.57 14.42 18.68
N ALA A 3 43.30 14.82 18.68
CA ALA A 3 42.20 13.96 19.09
C ALA A 3 41.92 12.98 17.95
N VAL A 4 42.30 11.73 18.15
CA VAL A 4 41.90 10.59 17.30
C VAL A 4 40.41 10.37 17.56
N LEU A 5 39.57 10.73 16.59
CA LEU A 5 38.18 10.28 16.52
C LEU A 5 38.20 8.78 16.24
N ALA A 6 38.04 7.99 17.30
CA ALA A 6 37.78 6.57 17.20
C ALA A 6 36.44 6.37 16.48
N LEU A 7 36.49 5.89 15.24
CA LEU A 7 35.33 5.30 14.57
C LEU A 7 34.84 4.14 15.44
N ALA A 8 33.56 4.18 15.78
CA ALA A 8 32.87 3.09 16.46
C ALA A 8 33.03 1.80 15.63
N PRO A 9 33.17 0.62 16.27
CA PRO A 9 33.23 -0.65 15.54
C PRO A 9 31.89 -0.87 14.83
N ASP A 10 31.95 -1.03 13.51
CA ASP A 10 30.84 -1.36 12.63
C ASP A 10 30.37 -2.79 12.95
N THR A 11 29.50 -2.93 13.95
CA THR A 11 28.77 -4.17 14.20
C THR A 11 27.58 -4.26 13.25
N ARG A 12 27.85 -4.35 11.95
CA ARG A 12 26.93 -4.98 11.01
C ARG A 12 27.36 -6.43 10.94
N GLU A 13 26.59 -7.33 11.55
CA GLU A 13 26.58 -8.72 11.06
C GLU A 13 26.48 -8.64 9.53
N ALA A 14 27.39 -9.31 8.83
CA ALA A 14 27.46 -9.23 7.38
C ALA A 14 26.09 -9.62 6.80
N ALA A 15 25.33 -8.62 6.37
CA ALA A 15 23.95 -8.80 5.93
C ALA A 15 23.93 -9.76 4.74
N ASP A 16 23.02 -10.75 4.78
CA ASP A 16 22.95 -11.79 3.75
C ASP A 16 22.59 -11.15 2.40
N PRO A 17 23.40 -11.34 1.34
CA PRO A 17 23.12 -10.80 0.00
C PRO A 17 21.80 -11.29 -0.61
N ASN A 18 21.17 -12.35 -0.07
CA ASN A 18 19.85 -12.81 -0.48
C ASN A 18 18.70 -12.04 0.17
N THR A 19 18.98 -11.23 1.20
CA THR A 19 17.96 -10.47 1.96
C THR A 19 18.23 -8.97 1.97
N HIS A 20 19.40 -8.53 1.49
CA HIS A 20 19.81 -7.12 1.48
C HIS A 20 20.46 -6.73 0.15
N PHE A 21 20.36 -5.46 -0.22
CA PHE A 21 20.98 -4.87 -1.40
C PHE A 21 22.48 -4.63 -1.23
N MET A 22 23.25 -5.72 -1.17
CA MET A 22 24.70 -5.69 -0.94
C MET A 22 25.48 -5.56 -2.25
N PHE A 23 25.41 -4.37 -2.85
CA PHE A 23 26.14 -4.06 -4.09
C PHE A 23 27.67 -4.01 -3.88
N GLN A 24 28.42 -4.59 -4.81
CA GLN A 24 29.89 -4.68 -4.78
C GLN A 24 30.57 -3.59 -5.61
N HIS A 25 29.95 -3.17 -6.72
CA HIS A 25 30.51 -2.17 -7.61
C HIS A 25 30.57 -0.79 -6.95
N ARG A 26 31.69 -0.06 -7.18
CA ARG A 26 31.99 1.21 -6.52
C ARG A 26 30.96 2.32 -6.78
N VAL A 27 30.27 2.27 -7.93
CA VAL A 27 29.21 3.25 -8.25
C VAL A 27 28.09 3.25 -7.22
N PHE A 28 27.77 2.09 -6.66
CA PHE A 28 26.73 1.95 -5.64
C PHE A 28 27.25 2.22 -4.23
N GLN A 29 28.55 2.44 -4.05
CA GLN A 29 29.12 2.78 -2.74
C GLN A 29 29.22 4.29 -2.53
N LEU A 30 28.73 5.09 -3.49
CA LEU A 30 28.65 6.54 -3.35
C LEU A 30 27.65 6.90 -2.23
N PRO A 31 27.93 7.91 -1.39
CA PRO A 31 27.13 8.20 -0.19
C PRO A 31 25.64 8.48 -0.45
N ASP A 32 25.31 8.98 -1.63
CA ASP A 32 23.96 9.40 -2.00
C ASP A 32 23.31 8.46 -3.02
N ALA A 33 23.99 7.35 -3.35
CA ALA A 33 23.50 6.33 -4.27
C ALA A 33 22.15 5.78 -3.79
N ARG A 34 21.13 5.96 -4.62
CA ARG A 34 19.81 5.38 -4.40
C ARG A 34 19.12 5.07 -5.70
N PHE A 35 18.25 4.08 -5.65
CA PHE A 35 17.31 3.79 -6.72
C PHE A 35 15.97 4.42 -6.38
N GLU A 36 15.32 5.03 -7.35
CA GLU A 36 13.98 5.63 -7.20
C GLU A 36 13.21 5.48 -8.52
N LEU A 37 11.88 5.65 -8.47
CA LEU A 37 11.09 5.77 -9.69
C LEU A 37 11.08 7.24 -10.14
N ASN A 38 11.40 7.49 -11.40
CA ASN A 38 11.47 8.84 -11.94
C ASN A 38 10.53 9.05 -13.14
N GLY A 39 10.09 10.30 -13.28
CA GLY A 39 9.28 10.77 -14.40
C GLY A 39 7.88 10.15 -14.45
N ARG A 40 7.18 10.42 -15.56
CA ARG A 40 5.78 9.98 -15.77
C ARG A 40 5.66 8.48 -15.98
N ALA A 41 6.61 7.88 -16.69
CA ALA A 41 6.64 6.44 -16.93
C ALA A 41 6.98 5.64 -15.67
N ARG A 42 7.33 6.31 -14.56
CA ARG A 42 7.84 5.69 -13.34
C ARG A 42 8.95 4.69 -13.67
N ALA A 43 9.93 5.14 -14.47
CA ALA A 43 11.05 4.31 -14.83
C ALA A 43 11.99 4.20 -13.61
N PRO A 44 12.47 3.00 -13.25
CA PRO A 44 13.48 2.84 -12.22
C PRO A 44 14.79 3.49 -12.68
N VAL A 45 15.36 4.34 -11.83
CA VAL A 45 16.61 5.05 -12.09
C VAL A 45 17.56 4.91 -10.92
N LEU A 46 18.87 4.94 -11.19
CA LEU A 46 19.91 5.21 -10.21
C LEU A 46 20.14 6.72 -10.15
N ARG A 47 20.12 7.28 -8.95
CA ARG A 47 20.54 8.64 -8.67
C ARG A 47 21.81 8.61 -7.83
N VAL A 48 22.82 9.35 -8.29
CA VAL A 48 24.13 9.48 -7.65
C VAL A 48 24.69 10.88 -7.91
N THR A 49 25.47 11.41 -6.98
CA THR A 49 26.24 12.64 -7.15
C THR A 49 27.65 12.26 -7.58
N LEU A 50 28.05 12.74 -8.76
CA LEU A 50 29.38 12.55 -9.35
C LEU A 50 30.11 13.90 -9.36
N GLY A 51 30.94 14.14 -8.35
CA GLY A 51 31.60 15.43 -8.15
C GLY A 51 30.60 16.51 -7.77
N GLU A 52 30.36 17.47 -8.66
CA GLU A 52 29.36 18.54 -8.47
C GLU A 52 28.05 18.29 -9.26
N LEU A 53 27.95 17.17 -9.98
CA LEU A 53 26.80 16.85 -10.84
C LEU A 53 25.92 15.78 -10.21
N ASP A 54 24.61 16.04 -10.18
CA ASP A 54 23.61 15.02 -9.89
C ASP A 54 23.28 14.25 -11.18
N ALA A 55 23.69 12.99 -11.24
CA ALA A 55 23.39 12.09 -12.34
C ALA A 55 22.12 11.28 -12.04
N VAL A 56 21.32 11.07 -13.09
CA VAL A 56 20.14 10.22 -13.07
C VAL A 56 20.23 9.28 -14.28
N ILE A 57 20.40 7.99 -14.02
CA ILE A 57 20.70 6.96 -15.03
C ILE A 57 19.58 5.94 -14.99
N GLN A 58 19.00 5.56 -16.12
CA GLN A 58 17.98 4.51 -16.14
C GLN A 58 18.59 3.18 -15.72
N ILE A 59 17.89 2.39 -14.91
CA ILE A 59 18.46 1.18 -14.31
C ILE A 59 18.95 0.17 -15.37
N ASP A 60 18.28 0.15 -16.53
CA ASP A 60 18.64 -0.71 -17.66
C ASP A 60 19.98 -0.30 -18.29
N ASP A 61 20.32 1.00 -18.25
CA ASP A 61 21.55 1.55 -18.79
C ASP A 61 22.73 1.41 -17.81
N VAL A 62 22.46 1.40 -16.50
CA VAL A 62 23.49 1.30 -15.44
C VAL A 62 24.43 0.13 -15.67
N ALA A 63 23.90 -1.04 -16.04
CA ALA A 63 24.74 -2.21 -16.27
C ALA A 63 25.73 -1.98 -17.42
N SER A 64 25.27 -1.39 -18.51
CA SER A 64 26.11 -1.09 -19.69
C SER A 64 27.11 0.03 -19.43
N GLU A 65 26.70 1.10 -18.72
CA GLU A 65 27.54 2.27 -18.46
C GLU A 65 28.71 1.96 -17.52
N PHE A 66 28.50 1.04 -16.57
CA PHE A 66 29.51 0.66 -15.56
C PHE A 66 30.14 -0.71 -15.81
N GLY A 67 29.82 -1.38 -16.92
CA GLY A 67 30.39 -2.70 -17.26
C GLY A 67 30.01 -3.81 -16.28
N ILE A 68 28.79 -3.75 -15.73
CA ILE A 68 28.25 -4.76 -14.80
C ILE A 68 27.64 -5.90 -15.62
N MET A 69 28.15 -7.11 -15.44
CA MET A 69 27.64 -8.29 -16.13
C MET A 69 26.24 -8.68 -15.59
N PRO A 70 25.26 -9.03 -16.44
CA PRO A 70 23.90 -9.39 -15.99
C PRO A 70 23.86 -10.54 -14.97
N ASP A 71 24.71 -11.55 -15.15
CA ASP A 71 24.77 -12.73 -14.27
C ASP A 71 25.59 -12.51 -12.99
N SER A 72 26.24 -11.36 -12.85
CA SER A 72 26.96 -10.99 -11.63
C SER A 72 26.00 -10.75 -10.47
N ILE A 73 26.53 -10.70 -9.24
CA ILE A 73 25.75 -10.36 -8.05
C ILE A 73 25.08 -8.99 -8.22
N ASP A 74 25.81 -7.98 -8.66
CA ASP A 74 25.28 -6.64 -8.88
C ASP A 74 24.24 -6.61 -10.00
N GLY A 75 24.44 -7.37 -11.09
CA GLY A 75 23.47 -7.50 -12.17
C GLY A 75 22.13 -8.05 -11.68
N LYS A 76 22.16 -9.09 -10.84
CA LYS A 76 20.95 -9.66 -10.21
C LYS A 76 20.31 -8.68 -9.21
N LEU A 77 21.12 -7.97 -8.43
CA LEU A 77 20.63 -6.97 -7.47
C LEU A 77 19.99 -5.76 -8.17
N LEU A 78 20.46 -5.37 -9.36
CA LEU A 78 19.80 -4.33 -10.17
C LEU A 78 18.39 -4.74 -10.59
N VAL A 79 18.22 -5.99 -11.05
CA VAL A 79 16.89 -6.54 -11.37
C VAL A 79 16.00 -6.62 -10.13
N ALA A 80 16.56 -7.02 -8.99
CA ALA A 80 15.84 -7.03 -7.72
C ALA A 80 15.44 -5.61 -7.29
N ALA A 81 16.32 -4.61 -7.45
CA ALA A 81 16.04 -3.22 -7.10
C ALA A 81 14.93 -2.63 -7.98
N ALA A 82 14.99 -2.87 -9.29
CA ALA A 82 13.94 -2.46 -10.23
C ALA A 82 12.56 -2.99 -9.81
N ASN A 83 12.48 -4.28 -9.45
CA ASN A 83 11.24 -4.91 -9.00
C ASN A 83 10.80 -4.43 -7.61
N SER A 84 11.75 -4.13 -6.73
CA SER A 84 11.48 -3.70 -5.35
C SER A 84 10.88 -2.31 -5.28
N LEU A 85 11.23 -1.43 -6.22
CA LEU A 85 10.66 -0.07 -6.33
C LEU A 85 9.15 -0.05 -6.60
N LYS A 86 8.52 -1.20 -6.89
CA LYS A 86 7.06 -1.34 -6.87
C LYS A 86 6.50 -1.17 -5.45
N PHE A 87 7.22 -1.66 -4.44
CA PHE A 87 6.75 -1.75 -3.05
C PHE A 87 7.28 -0.64 -2.14
N VAL A 88 8.41 -0.02 -2.51
CA VAL A 88 9.08 1.04 -1.74
C VAL A 88 9.35 2.29 -2.59
N LYS A 89 9.58 3.44 -1.93
CA LYS A 89 9.78 4.73 -2.60
C LYS A 89 11.19 4.87 -3.19
N ASP A 90 12.19 4.51 -2.39
CA ASP A 90 13.58 4.47 -2.76
C ASP A 90 14.25 3.24 -2.16
N ILE A 91 15.40 2.88 -2.72
CA ILE A 91 16.25 1.78 -2.25
C ILE A 91 17.67 2.30 -2.16
N ARG A 92 18.31 2.06 -1.03
CA ARG A 92 19.72 2.37 -0.82
C ARG A 92 20.54 1.08 -0.70
N PRO A 93 21.82 1.13 -1.09
CA PRO A 93 22.76 0.06 -0.81
C PRO A 93 22.74 -0.32 0.69
N GLY A 94 22.58 -1.62 0.96
CA GLY A 94 22.46 -2.17 2.31
C GLY A 94 21.04 -2.24 2.86
N ASP A 95 20.03 -1.66 2.19
CA ASP A 95 18.63 -1.83 2.59
C ASP A 95 18.20 -3.29 2.43
N SER A 96 17.22 -3.71 3.23
CA SER A 96 16.61 -5.04 3.10
C SER A 96 15.74 -5.12 1.83
N ILE A 97 15.75 -6.27 1.18
CA ILE A 97 14.88 -6.57 0.04
C ILE A 97 13.44 -6.69 0.56
N PRO A 98 12.44 -6.05 -0.09
CA PRO A 98 11.05 -6.16 0.34
C PRO A 98 10.57 -7.63 0.38
N ASN A 99 9.93 -8.00 1.48
CA ASN A 99 9.41 -9.35 1.68
C ASN A 99 8.41 -9.78 0.59
N GLU A 100 7.75 -8.83 -0.07
CA GLU A 100 6.86 -9.10 -1.20
C GLU A 100 7.57 -9.88 -2.32
N LEU A 101 8.88 -9.66 -2.49
CA LEU A 101 9.71 -10.40 -3.45
C LEU A 101 10.34 -11.66 -2.88
N LEU A 102 10.56 -11.72 -1.56
CA LEU A 102 11.22 -12.85 -0.91
C LEU A 102 10.25 -14.01 -0.65
N ASP A 103 9.12 -13.72 0.00
CA ASP A 103 8.15 -14.71 0.45
C ASP A 103 6.68 -14.30 0.25
N GLY A 104 6.46 -13.12 -0.34
CA GLY A 104 5.13 -12.56 -0.59
C GLY A 104 4.46 -11.97 0.65
N THR A 105 5.11 -11.93 1.81
CA THR A 105 4.61 -11.19 2.97
C THR A 105 4.84 -9.68 2.79
N ALA A 106 4.09 -8.85 3.51
CA ALA A 106 4.24 -7.41 3.40
C ALA A 106 5.50 -6.93 4.14
N SER A 107 6.26 -6.02 3.53
CA SER A 107 7.43 -5.37 4.15
C SER A 107 7.06 -4.17 5.03
N TRP A 108 5.80 -3.75 5.00
CA TRP A 108 5.27 -2.61 5.74
C TRP A 108 4.39 -3.05 6.91
N ARG A 109 4.15 -2.13 7.86
CA ARG A 109 3.41 -2.44 9.09
C ARG A 109 2.00 -1.88 9.05
N VAL A 110 1.09 -2.59 9.72
CA VAL A 110 -0.29 -2.15 9.95
C VAL A 110 -0.52 -1.88 11.43
N GLU A 111 -1.43 -0.96 11.71
CA GLU A 111 -1.93 -0.72 13.06
C GLU A 111 -2.87 -1.82 13.56
N SER A 112 -2.99 -1.95 14.89
CA SER A 112 -3.82 -2.97 15.55
C SER A 112 -5.30 -2.89 15.13
N HIS A 113 -5.81 -1.68 14.94
CA HIS A 113 -7.22 -1.47 14.60
C HIS A 113 -7.60 -2.06 13.22
N HIS A 114 -6.67 -2.13 12.26
CA HIS A 114 -6.91 -2.78 10.97
C HIS A 114 -7.07 -4.30 11.13
N ARG A 115 -6.31 -4.90 12.05
CA ARG A 115 -6.41 -6.33 12.36
C ARG A 115 -7.73 -6.66 13.04
N GLU A 116 -8.18 -5.81 13.96
CA GLU A 116 -9.49 -5.92 14.59
C GLU A 116 -10.61 -5.81 13.55
N LEU A 117 -10.50 -4.87 12.61
CA LEU A 117 -11.49 -4.68 11.55
C LEU A 117 -11.58 -5.92 10.63
N ALA A 118 -10.44 -6.43 10.15
CA ALA A 118 -10.39 -7.63 9.32
C ALA A 118 -10.97 -8.86 10.03
N LYS A 119 -10.63 -9.05 11.32
CA LYS A 119 -11.19 -10.14 12.13
C LYS A 119 -12.70 -10.00 12.30
N ASN A 120 -13.19 -8.81 12.65
CA ASN A 120 -14.62 -8.55 12.82
C ASN A 120 -15.40 -8.81 11.52
N ARG A 121 -14.83 -8.44 10.36
CA ARG A 121 -15.43 -8.72 9.05
C ARG A 121 -15.60 -10.23 8.83
N LEU A 122 -14.55 -11.02 9.04
CA LEU A 122 -14.60 -12.47 8.88
C LEU A 122 -15.58 -13.12 9.88
N MET A 123 -15.60 -12.67 11.14
CA MET A 123 -16.57 -13.16 12.13
C MET A 123 -18.01 -12.89 11.68
N ILE A 124 -18.28 -11.70 11.16
CA ILE A 124 -19.61 -11.36 10.65
C ILE A 124 -19.99 -12.25 9.46
N GLN A 125 -19.07 -12.51 8.54
CA GLN A 125 -19.27 -13.43 7.42
C GLN A 125 -19.60 -14.86 7.89
N VAL A 126 -18.95 -15.36 8.94
CA VAL A 126 -19.30 -16.66 9.54
C VAL A 126 -20.74 -16.70 10.03
N ALA A 127 -21.17 -15.65 10.73
CA ALA A 127 -22.52 -15.58 11.27
C ALA A 127 -23.57 -15.35 10.18
N THR A 128 -23.29 -14.56 9.14
CA THR A 128 -24.23 -14.35 8.02
C THR A 128 -24.36 -15.58 7.14
N TRP A 129 -23.27 -16.32 6.91
CA TRP A 129 -23.28 -17.63 6.27
C TRP A 129 -24.21 -18.62 6.99
N LEU A 130 -24.16 -18.66 8.33
CA LEU A 130 -25.03 -19.55 9.12
C LEU A 130 -26.53 -19.26 8.90
N ILE A 131 -26.90 -17.98 8.77
CA ILE A 131 -28.28 -17.53 8.57
C ILE A 131 -28.73 -17.75 7.10
N GLY A 132 -27.79 -18.01 6.18
CA GLY A 132 -28.06 -18.07 4.75
C GLY A 132 -28.27 -16.69 4.11
N ASN A 133 -27.75 -15.64 4.73
CA ASN A 133 -27.82 -14.27 4.22
C ASN A 133 -26.41 -13.71 4.02
N GLU A 134 -25.66 -14.29 3.09
CA GLU A 134 -24.30 -13.86 2.74
C GLU A 134 -24.35 -12.48 2.10
N SER A 135 -24.18 -11.45 2.92
CA SER A 135 -24.00 -10.07 2.48
C SER A 135 -22.63 -9.54 2.87
N VAL A 136 -22.03 -8.77 1.96
CA VAL A 136 -20.80 -8.05 2.24
C VAL A 136 -21.15 -6.84 3.11
N VAL A 137 -20.67 -6.83 4.35
CA VAL A 137 -20.78 -5.65 5.20
C VAL A 137 -19.59 -4.72 4.92
N VAL A 138 -19.85 -3.60 4.23
CA VAL A 138 -18.82 -2.65 3.79
C VAL A 138 -18.62 -1.50 4.79
N ASP A 139 -19.62 -1.19 5.62
CA ASP A 139 -19.55 -0.08 6.59
C ASP A 139 -18.88 -0.49 7.91
N ILE A 140 -17.78 0.20 8.24
CA ILE A 140 -17.01 0.02 9.49
C ILE A 140 -17.88 0.27 10.73
N ALA A 141 -18.79 1.25 10.69
CA ALA A 141 -19.64 1.57 11.83
C ALA A 141 -20.71 0.49 12.06
N GLU A 142 -21.22 -0.10 10.98
CA GLU A 142 -22.10 -1.25 11.04
C GLU A 142 -21.36 -2.51 11.52
N LEU A 143 -20.17 -2.81 10.96
CA LEU A 143 -19.30 -3.90 11.39
C LEU A 143 -19.02 -3.86 12.89
N ARG A 144 -18.63 -2.69 13.42
CA ARG A 144 -18.34 -2.53 14.86
C ARG A 144 -19.58 -2.77 15.72
N ARG A 145 -20.74 -2.26 15.33
CA ARG A 145 -22.00 -2.50 16.07
C ARG A 145 -22.35 -3.98 16.10
N MET A 146 -22.29 -4.65 14.95
CA MET A 146 -22.60 -6.07 14.82
C MET A 146 -21.63 -6.96 15.60
N ALA A 147 -20.34 -6.62 15.65
CA ALA A 147 -19.34 -7.37 16.41
C ALA A 147 -19.60 -7.37 17.94
N THR A 148 -20.26 -6.33 18.45
CA THR A 148 -20.60 -6.20 19.88
C THR A 148 -21.95 -6.79 20.26
N ASP A 149 -22.76 -7.24 19.30
CA ASP A 149 -24.09 -7.81 19.55
C ASP A 149 -23.97 -9.25 20.12
N PRO A 150 -24.49 -9.53 21.33
CA PRO A 150 -24.47 -10.87 21.92
C PRO A 150 -25.14 -11.95 21.07
N GLU A 151 -26.21 -11.60 20.34
CA GLU A 151 -26.88 -12.55 19.46
C GLU A 151 -25.99 -12.92 18.28
N MET A 152 -25.31 -11.91 17.71
CA MET A 152 -24.35 -12.12 16.62
C MET A 152 -23.18 -12.98 17.07
N GLN A 153 -22.60 -12.71 18.25
CA GLN A 153 -21.52 -13.52 18.81
C GLN A 153 -21.92 -14.99 19.03
N ARG A 154 -23.18 -15.26 19.40
CA ARG A 154 -23.68 -16.64 19.47
C ARG A 154 -23.70 -17.28 18.08
N LYS A 155 -24.23 -16.58 17.08
CA LYS A 155 -24.26 -17.06 15.68
C LYS A 155 -22.87 -17.31 15.11
N VAL A 156 -21.87 -16.51 15.51
CA VAL A 156 -20.46 -16.75 15.14
C VAL A 156 -19.99 -18.09 15.68
N ARG A 157 -20.21 -18.37 16.98
CA ARG A 157 -19.79 -19.65 17.59
C ARG A 157 -20.47 -20.85 16.93
N ASP A 158 -21.77 -20.76 16.72
CA ASP A 158 -22.54 -21.83 16.06
C ASP A 158 -22.09 -22.01 14.59
N GLY A 159 -21.76 -20.91 13.91
CA GLY A 159 -21.23 -20.89 12.55
C GLY A 159 -19.88 -21.60 12.46
N ILE A 160 -18.95 -21.31 13.37
CA ILE A 160 -17.63 -21.97 13.44
C ILE A 160 -17.78 -23.49 13.57
N ALA A 161 -18.64 -23.96 14.47
CA ALA A 161 -18.89 -25.40 14.66
C ALA A 161 -19.39 -26.07 13.36
N LYS A 162 -20.31 -25.40 12.66
CA LYS A 162 -20.88 -25.90 11.40
C LYS A 162 -19.87 -25.82 10.24
N ILE A 163 -19.03 -24.81 10.18
CA ILE A 163 -17.91 -24.71 9.23
C ILE A 163 -16.94 -25.89 9.46
N ALA A 164 -16.55 -26.16 10.71
CA ALA A 164 -15.63 -27.26 11.03
C ALA A 164 -16.18 -28.62 10.56
N ALA A 165 -17.48 -28.86 10.75
CA ALA A 165 -18.15 -30.04 10.19
C ALA A 165 -18.16 -30.05 8.66
N THR A 166 -18.39 -28.90 8.01
CA THR A 166 -18.46 -28.75 6.54
C THR A 166 -17.10 -28.97 5.87
N LEU A 167 -16.01 -28.54 6.53
CA LEU A 167 -14.64 -28.75 6.07
C LEU A 167 -14.11 -30.17 6.36
N GLY A 168 -14.92 -31.05 6.95
CA GLY A 168 -14.54 -32.43 7.27
C GLY A 168 -13.61 -32.58 8.48
N LEU A 169 -13.42 -31.52 9.28
CA LEU A 169 -12.60 -31.55 10.51
C LEU A 169 -13.38 -32.15 11.69
N GLY A 170 -14.72 -32.07 11.64
CA GLY A 170 -15.61 -32.43 12.75
C GLY A 170 -15.94 -31.23 13.64
N SER A 171 -17.13 -31.23 14.24
CA SER A 171 -17.69 -30.08 14.99
C SER A 171 -16.88 -29.63 16.19
N ASP A 172 -15.99 -30.50 16.69
CA ASP A 172 -15.23 -30.31 17.92
C ASP A 172 -13.89 -29.59 17.65
N ARG A 173 -13.49 -29.44 16.38
CA ARG A 173 -12.28 -28.74 15.94
C ARG A 173 -12.51 -27.26 15.62
N GLN A 174 -13.23 -26.58 16.51
CA GLN A 174 -13.54 -25.15 16.36
C GLN A 174 -12.29 -24.28 16.41
N ASP A 175 -11.32 -24.66 17.24
CA ASP A 175 -10.05 -23.93 17.40
C ASP A 175 -9.24 -23.91 16.09
N GLU A 176 -9.24 -25.00 15.31
CA GLU A 176 -8.55 -25.05 14.02
C GLU A 176 -9.17 -24.05 13.01
N VAL A 177 -10.50 -23.96 12.97
CA VAL A 177 -11.21 -22.99 12.13
C VAL A 177 -10.93 -21.57 12.59
N LEU A 178 -10.93 -21.32 13.90
CA LEU A 178 -10.57 -20.02 14.48
C LEU A 178 -9.14 -19.62 14.10
N ASP A 179 -8.18 -20.54 14.17
CA ASP A 179 -6.80 -20.30 13.78
C ASP A 179 -6.64 -20.01 12.29
N MET A 180 -7.44 -20.68 11.43
CA MET A 180 -7.47 -20.35 9.99
C MET A 180 -8.02 -18.95 9.76
N ILE A 181 -9.12 -18.58 10.43
CA ILE A 181 -9.70 -17.25 10.33
C ILE A 181 -8.71 -16.19 10.84
N ASP A 182 -8.07 -16.42 11.98
CA ASP A 182 -7.10 -15.48 12.56
C ASP A 182 -5.85 -15.32 11.71
N ARG A 183 -5.41 -16.37 10.99
CA ARG A 183 -4.32 -16.26 10.02
C ARG A 183 -4.77 -15.50 8.76
N PHE A 184 -5.95 -15.78 8.22
CA PHE A 184 -6.49 -15.05 7.07
C PHE A 184 -6.74 -13.57 7.39
N ALA A 185 -7.21 -13.27 8.61
CA ALA A 185 -7.37 -11.90 9.10
C ALA A 185 -6.06 -11.10 9.08
N ARG A 186 -4.90 -11.76 9.26
CA ARG A 186 -3.58 -11.11 9.16
C ARG A 186 -3.20 -10.76 7.73
N GLU A 187 -3.76 -11.44 6.73
CA GLU A 187 -3.56 -11.07 5.34
C GLU A 187 -4.53 -9.93 4.95
N LEU A 188 -5.80 -10.05 5.34
CA LEU A 188 -6.82 -9.03 5.07
C LEU A 188 -6.58 -7.70 5.79
N CYS A 189 -5.90 -7.67 6.94
CA CYS A 189 -5.64 -6.42 7.64
C CYS A 189 -4.80 -5.43 6.82
N TYR A 190 -3.97 -5.91 5.90
CA TYR A 190 -3.25 -5.06 4.95
C TYR A 190 -4.21 -4.42 3.95
N ILE A 191 -5.22 -5.14 3.48
CA ILE A 191 -6.28 -4.55 2.64
C ILE A 191 -7.02 -3.45 3.41
N GLU A 192 -7.35 -3.67 4.68
CA GLU A 192 -8.01 -2.66 5.50
C GLU A 192 -7.13 -1.41 5.72
N ALA A 193 -5.82 -1.58 5.91
CA ALA A 193 -4.91 -0.45 6.00
C ALA A 193 -4.80 0.35 4.69
N LEU A 194 -4.81 -0.34 3.55
CA LEU A 194 -4.87 0.30 2.24
C LEU A 194 -6.20 1.02 2.03
N ARG A 195 -7.30 0.47 2.58
CA ARG A 195 -8.63 1.09 2.54
C ARG A 195 -8.68 2.39 3.33
N ASP A 196 -8.04 2.45 4.49
CA ASP A 196 -7.92 3.69 5.27
C ASP A 196 -7.10 4.74 4.51
N ARG A 197 -5.94 4.35 3.96
CA ARG A 197 -5.12 5.22 3.11
C ARG A 197 -5.89 5.73 1.88
N TYR A 198 -6.66 4.86 1.23
CA TYR A 198 -7.55 5.23 0.13
C TYR A 198 -8.62 6.24 0.58
N ASN A 199 -9.23 6.04 1.76
CA ASN A 199 -10.20 6.98 2.30
C ASN A 199 -9.59 8.35 2.58
N ALA A 200 -8.33 8.41 3.00
CA ALA A 200 -7.59 9.67 3.14
C ALA A 200 -7.40 10.36 1.76
N ALA A 201 -6.99 9.62 0.73
CA ALA A 201 -6.90 10.14 -0.64
C ALA A 201 -8.25 10.63 -1.18
N ARG A 202 -9.32 9.84 -1.01
CA ARG A 202 -10.69 10.21 -1.38
C ARG A 202 -11.17 11.45 -0.60
N GLY A 203 -10.78 11.56 0.67
CA GLY A 203 -11.09 12.68 1.55
C GLY A 203 -10.58 14.04 1.06
N ILE A 204 -9.56 14.05 0.20
CA ILE A 204 -9.07 15.28 -0.46
C ILE A 204 -10.19 15.96 -1.26
N ASN A 205 -11.09 15.21 -1.91
CA ASN A 205 -12.24 15.81 -2.61
C ASN A 205 -13.15 16.61 -1.65
N ALA A 206 -13.40 16.07 -0.45
CA ALA A 206 -14.19 16.76 0.56
C ALA A 206 -13.48 18.01 1.08
N LYS A 207 -12.16 17.95 1.26
CA LYS A 207 -11.32 19.09 1.65
C LYS A 207 -11.31 20.19 0.57
N MET A 208 -11.18 19.83 -0.70
CA MET A 208 -11.33 20.76 -1.83
C MET A 208 -12.72 21.42 -1.87
N ALA A 209 -13.78 20.65 -1.63
CA ALA A 209 -15.14 21.19 -1.57
C ALA A 209 -15.31 22.20 -0.41
N ARG A 210 -14.69 21.94 0.74
CA ARG A 210 -14.64 22.90 1.86
C ARG A 210 -13.85 24.15 1.48
N ALA A 211 -12.69 24.01 0.82
CA ALA A 211 -11.90 25.14 0.33
C ALA A 211 -12.72 26.03 -0.64
N MET A 212 -13.49 25.45 -1.57
CA MET A 212 -14.37 26.24 -2.46
C MET A 212 -15.39 27.09 -1.69
N LYS A 213 -15.95 26.57 -0.59
CA LYS A 213 -16.90 27.30 0.27
C LYS A 213 -16.20 28.43 1.03
N LEU A 214 -15.03 28.15 1.58
CA LEU A 214 -14.23 29.10 2.36
C LEU A 214 -13.79 30.31 1.53
N TYR A 215 -13.45 30.08 0.26
CA TYR A 215 -13.00 31.09 -0.70
C TYR A 215 -14.09 31.47 -1.73
N ARG A 216 -15.36 31.48 -1.31
CA ARG A 216 -16.51 31.67 -2.21
C ARG A 216 -16.47 32.94 -3.08
N ASP A 217 -15.81 33.98 -2.58
CA ASP A 217 -15.75 35.30 -3.22
C ASP A 217 -14.59 35.41 -4.22
N GLU A 218 -13.66 34.45 -4.23
CA GLU A 218 -12.46 34.45 -5.06
C GLU A 218 -12.63 33.53 -6.28
N LYS A 219 -13.22 34.09 -7.35
CA LYS A 219 -13.54 33.33 -8.57
C LYS A 219 -12.33 32.59 -9.16
N HIS A 220 -11.18 33.26 -9.24
CA HIS A 220 -9.96 32.66 -9.80
C HIS A 220 -9.52 31.41 -9.01
N PHE A 221 -9.53 31.49 -7.68
CA PHE A 221 -9.17 30.36 -6.84
C PHE A 221 -10.20 29.22 -6.94
N GLN A 222 -11.49 29.53 -7.05
CA GLN A 222 -12.50 28.49 -7.30
C GLN A 222 -12.26 27.73 -8.60
N GLU A 223 -11.81 28.40 -9.66
CA GLU A 223 -11.48 27.75 -10.93
C GLU A 223 -10.29 26.80 -10.77
N GLU A 224 -9.23 27.19 -10.04
CA GLU A 224 -8.10 26.31 -9.73
C GLU A 224 -8.56 25.04 -8.99
N VAL A 225 -9.40 25.20 -7.96
CA VAL A 225 -9.93 24.06 -7.19
C VAL A 225 -10.79 23.14 -8.09
N ARG A 226 -11.63 23.70 -8.95
CA ARG A 226 -12.45 22.91 -9.89
C ARG A 226 -11.60 22.09 -10.84
N ARG A 227 -10.53 22.67 -11.40
CA ARG A 227 -9.60 21.93 -12.29
C ARG A 227 -8.95 20.75 -11.58
N ALA A 228 -8.46 20.94 -10.35
CA ALA A 228 -7.89 19.86 -9.56
C ALA A 228 -8.95 18.77 -9.25
N ALA A 229 -10.15 19.16 -8.83
CA ALA A 229 -11.23 18.21 -8.51
C ALA A 229 -11.68 17.37 -9.71
N THR A 230 -11.66 17.93 -10.92
CA THR A 230 -11.99 17.21 -12.16
C THR A 230 -11.00 16.08 -12.44
N LEU A 231 -9.71 16.27 -12.19
CA LEU A 231 -8.69 15.24 -12.35
C LEU A 231 -8.73 14.19 -11.21
N LEU A 232 -9.10 14.62 -10.00
CA LEU A 232 -9.08 13.77 -8.81
C LEU A 232 -10.13 12.65 -8.84
N ARG A 233 -11.35 12.93 -9.34
CA ARG A 233 -12.44 11.97 -9.38
C ARG A 233 -12.08 10.66 -10.11
N PRO A 234 -11.68 10.66 -11.39
CA PRO A 234 -11.34 9.42 -12.10
C PRO A 234 -10.15 8.70 -11.45
N ALA A 235 -9.14 9.44 -10.97
CA ALA A 235 -7.96 8.87 -10.32
C ALA A 235 -8.34 8.03 -9.08
N THR A 236 -9.33 8.49 -8.29
CA THR A 236 -9.79 7.77 -7.09
C THR A 236 -10.86 6.69 -7.36
N ALA A 237 -11.52 6.71 -8.52
CA ALA A 237 -12.62 5.77 -8.81
C ALA A 237 -12.11 4.33 -9.07
N SER A 238 -10.94 4.19 -9.70
CA SER A 238 -10.37 2.89 -10.06
C SER A 238 -10.09 1.97 -8.86
N PHE A 239 -9.81 2.55 -7.69
CA PHE A 239 -9.56 1.79 -6.46
C PHE A 239 -10.81 1.08 -5.94
N THR A 240 -11.98 1.70 -6.09
CA THR A 240 -13.25 1.12 -5.61
C THR A 240 -13.46 -0.26 -6.24
N THR A 241 -13.22 -0.39 -7.54
CA THR A 241 -13.36 -1.68 -8.24
C THR A 241 -12.43 -2.77 -7.68
N LEU A 242 -11.18 -2.42 -7.34
CA LEU A 242 -10.23 -3.39 -6.75
C LEU A 242 -10.68 -3.83 -5.36
N PHE A 243 -11.16 -2.89 -4.54
CA PHE A 243 -11.70 -3.22 -3.21
C PHE A 243 -12.97 -4.07 -3.31
N ASP A 244 -13.89 -3.75 -4.22
CA ASP A 244 -15.11 -4.51 -4.46
C ASP A 244 -14.79 -5.94 -4.94
N GLN A 245 -13.73 -6.11 -5.75
CA GLN A 245 -13.27 -7.41 -6.19
C GLN A 245 -12.75 -8.27 -5.02
N VAL A 246 -11.92 -7.68 -4.15
CA VAL A 246 -11.42 -8.37 -2.94
C VAL A 246 -12.57 -8.76 -2.03
N ASP A 247 -13.48 -7.83 -1.75
CA ASP A 247 -14.64 -8.07 -0.90
C ASP A 247 -15.56 -9.15 -1.50
N GLY A 248 -15.76 -9.14 -2.83
CA GLY A 248 -16.55 -10.15 -3.53
C GLY A 248 -15.93 -11.54 -3.43
N GLN A 249 -14.64 -11.68 -3.72
CA GLN A 249 -13.93 -12.95 -3.67
C GLN A 249 -13.78 -13.51 -2.24
N THR A 250 -13.80 -12.64 -1.23
CA THR A 250 -13.66 -13.01 0.19
C THR A 250 -14.99 -13.02 0.93
N SER A 251 -16.13 -12.89 0.23
CA SER A 251 -17.45 -12.85 0.84
C SER A 251 -17.93 -14.22 1.33
N GLU A 252 -17.56 -15.29 0.60
CA GLU A 252 -17.95 -16.66 0.90
C GLU A 252 -16.92 -17.37 1.79
N ILE A 253 -17.15 -17.36 3.10
CA ILE A 253 -16.18 -17.86 4.09
C ILE A 253 -15.82 -19.34 3.92
N ILE A 254 -16.74 -20.19 3.43
CA ILE A 254 -16.43 -21.61 3.14
C ILE A 254 -15.42 -21.74 2.01
N ASN A 255 -15.56 -20.95 0.95
CA ASN A 255 -14.60 -20.95 -0.16
C ASN A 255 -13.24 -20.41 0.30
N VAL A 256 -13.26 -19.35 1.12
CA VAL A 256 -12.04 -18.80 1.72
C VAL A 256 -11.27 -19.86 2.51
N LEU A 257 -11.95 -20.62 3.36
CA LEU A 257 -11.30 -21.60 4.22
C LEU A 257 -10.96 -22.91 3.49
N SER A 258 -11.78 -23.35 2.54
CA SER A 258 -11.51 -24.57 1.76
C SER A 258 -10.41 -24.39 0.71
N ALA A 259 -10.29 -23.20 0.13
CA ALA A 259 -9.23 -22.84 -0.83
C ALA A 259 -8.17 -21.90 -0.21
N TYR A 260 -7.84 -22.13 1.07
CA TYR A 260 -7.06 -21.22 1.92
C TYR A 260 -5.79 -20.68 1.25
N ASP A 261 -4.90 -21.56 0.76
CA ASP A 261 -3.61 -21.12 0.18
C ASP A 261 -3.80 -20.28 -1.09
N ALA A 262 -4.78 -20.65 -1.93
CA ALA A 262 -5.11 -19.89 -3.13
C ALA A 262 -5.68 -18.51 -2.77
N MET A 263 -6.50 -18.43 -1.73
CA MET A 263 -7.09 -17.17 -1.26
C MET A 263 -6.07 -16.26 -0.58
N VAL A 264 -5.13 -16.81 0.20
CA VAL A 264 -3.99 -16.05 0.73
C VAL A 264 -3.18 -15.46 -0.41
N LYS A 265 -2.84 -16.26 -1.43
CA LYS A 265 -2.11 -15.77 -2.61
C LYS A 265 -2.87 -14.64 -3.32
N TYR A 266 -4.16 -14.83 -3.56
CA TYR A 266 -5.02 -13.81 -4.17
C TYR A 266 -5.04 -12.50 -3.37
N VAL A 267 -5.25 -12.57 -2.05
CA VAL A 267 -5.27 -11.37 -1.19
C VAL A 267 -3.92 -10.65 -1.21
N ARG A 268 -2.80 -11.39 -1.25
CA ARG A 268 -1.46 -10.80 -1.36
C ARG A 268 -1.25 -10.10 -2.70
N GLU A 269 -1.67 -10.70 -3.81
CA GLU A 269 -1.61 -10.08 -5.14
C GLU A 269 -2.43 -8.78 -5.19
N MET A 270 -3.65 -8.80 -4.66
CA MET A 270 -4.50 -7.61 -4.58
C MET A 270 -3.93 -6.54 -3.65
N ARG A 271 -3.38 -6.95 -2.49
CA ARG A 271 -2.68 -6.05 -1.55
C ARG A 271 -1.54 -5.34 -2.26
N ASP A 272 -0.73 -6.09 -2.98
CA ASP A 272 0.46 -5.58 -3.66
C ASP A 272 0.10 -4.62 -4.78
N GLU A 273 -0.93 -4.94 -5.57
CA GLU A 273 -1.46 -4.04 -6.59
C GLU A 273 -2.03 -2.74 -6.00
N LEU A 274 -2.84 -2.84 -4.94
CA LEU A 274 -3.40 -1.70 -4.25
C LEU A 274 -2.30 -0.83 -3.64
N HIS A 275 -1.31 -1.44 -2.97
CA HIS A 275 -0.18 -0.75 -2.36
C HIS A 275 0.65 0.01 -3.40
N GLN A 276 1.02 -0.65 -4.50
CA GLN A 276 1.75 -0.03 -5.63
C GLN A 276 1.05 1.22 -6.18
N ARG A 277 -0.27 1.14 -6.34
CA ARG A 277 -1.10 2.24 -6.86
C ARG A 277 -1.31 3.34 -5.82
N LEU A 278 -1.38 3.00 -4.53
CA LEU A 278 -1.58 3.96 -3.45
C LEU A 278 -0.30 4.67 -3.00
N LEU A 279 0.88 4.07 -3.25
CA LEU A 279 2.17 4.61 -2.79
C LEU A 279 2.42 6.06 -3.26
N VAL A 280 1.98 6.40 -4.47
CA VAL A 280 2.13 7.77 -5.02
C VAL A 280 1.27 8.80 -4.29
N TRP A 281 0.22 8.38 -3.61
CA TRP A 281 -0.71 9.27 -2.91
C TRP A 281 -0.18 9.76 -1.57
N ASP A 282 0.84 9.11 -1.01
CA ASP A 282 1.36 9.42 0.32
C ASP A 282 1.72 10.89 0.49
N GLU A 283 2.42 11.47 -0.48
CA GLU A 283 2.89 12.84 -0.38
C GLU A 283 1.73 13.82 -0.49
N ILE A 284 0.76 13.56 -1.38
CA ILE A 284 -0.40 14.45 -1.51
C ILE A 284 -1.36 14.33 -0.32
N ILE A 285 -1.48 13.15 0.30
CA ILE A 285 -2.27 12.96 1.52
C ILE A 285 -1.71 13.84 2.64
N LYS A 286 -0.39 13.84 2.84
CA LYS A 286 0.29 14.68 3.84
C LYS A 286 0.11 16.18 3.59
N VAL A 287 0.15 16.62 2.33
CA VAL A 287 -0.09 18.04 1.96
C VAL A 287 -1.46 18.51 2.42
N TRP A 288 -2.45 17.62 2.47
CA TRP A 288 -3.79 17.96 2.94
C TRP A 288 -3.99 17.77 4.44
N ASP A 289 -2.96 17.44 5.22
CA ASP A 289 -3.01 17.42 6.68
C ASP A 289 -2.95 18.84 7.27
N ILE A 290 -3.88 19.67 6.82
CA ILE A 290 -4.02 21.08 7.16
C ILE A 290 -5.44 21.37 7.66
N GLY A 291 -5.55 22.34 8.56
CA GLY A 291 -6.83 22.87 9.02
C GLY A 291 -7.56 23.66 7.93
N LEU A 292 -8.88 23.60 7.92
CA LEU A 292 -9.74 24.32 6.95
C LEU A 292 -10.72 25.29 7.64
N GLU A 293 -10.35 25.78 8.82
CA GLU A 293 -11.20 26.65 9.66
C GLU A 293 -11.21 28.09 9.15
N ARG A 294 -10.10 28.54 8.55
CA ARG A 294 -9.92 29.91 8.04
C ARG A 294 -9.08 29.91 6.76
N ARG A 295 -9.18 31.01 5.99
CA ARG A 295 -8.36 31.22 4.79
C ARG A 295 -6.87 31.29 5.19
N HIS A 296 -6.02 30.59 4.44
CA HIS A 296 -4.58 30.52 4.62
C HIS A 296 -3.88 30.13 3.31
N ASP A 297 -2.65 30.60 3.11
CA ASP A 297 -1.88 30.34 1.88
C ASP A 297 -1.52 28.86 1.69
N GLU A 298 -1.40 28.09 2.78
CA GLU A 298 -1.21 26.64 2.74
C GLU A 298 -2.33 25.92 1.98
N ILE A 299 -3.58 26.40 2.06
CA ILE A 299 -4.71 25.82 1.30
C ILE A 299 -4.49 26.06 -0.20
N ARG A 300 -3.95 27.22 -0.58
CA ARG A 300 -3.67 27.53 -1.98
C ARG A 300 -2.54 26.65 -2.51
N GLU A 301 -1.48 26.49 -1.73
CA GLU A 301 -0.36 25.63 -2.12
C GLU A 301 -0.78 24.15 -2.17
N ALA A 302 -1.64 23.70 -1.26
CA ALA A 302 -2.21 22.35 -1.31
C ALA A 302 -3.00 22.10 -2.59
N VAL A 303 -3.82 23.06 -3.04
CA VAL A 303 -4.57 22.95 -4.30
C VAL A 303 -3.64 22.93 -5.51
N ARG A 304 -2.63 23.80 -5.56
CA ARG A 304 -1.64 23.84 -6.66
C ARG A 304 -0.82 22.56 -6.73
N THR A 305 -0.38 22.07 -5.58
CA THR A 305 0.37 20.81 -5.47
C THR A 305 -0.50 19.62 -5.87
N SER A 306 -1.79 19.62 -5.49
CA SER A 306 -2.74 18.61 -5.95
C SER A 306 -2.91 18.61 -7.46
N TYR A 307 -3.06 19.78 -8.08
CA TYR A 307 -3.19 19.88 -9.53
C TYR A 307 -1.94 19.36 -10.24
N ARG A 308 -0.74 19.75 -9.80
CA ARG A 308 0.54 19.25 -10.35
C ARG A 308 0.65 17.73 -10.20
N PHE A 309 0.37 17.21 -9.01
CA PHE A 309 0.37 15.79 -8.71
C PHE A 309 -0.58 15.02 -9.65
N LEU A 310 -1.83 15.47 -9.77
CA LEU A 310 -2.85 14.83 -10.59
C LEU A 310 -2.51 14.90 -12.08
N ALA A 311 -2.06 16.05 -12.58
CA ALA A 311 -1.68 16.20 -13.98
C ALA A 311 -0.46 15.35 -14.36
N MET A 312 0.47 15.12 -13.42
CA MET A 312 1.66 14.31 -13.65
C MET A 312 1.37 12.80 -13.61
N ASN A 313 0.52 12.35 -12.69
CA ASN A 313 0.29 10.92 -12.45
C ASN A 313 -1.00 10.38 -13.11
N PHE A 314 -1.96 11.25 -13.42
CA PHE A 314 -3.29 10.88 -13.94
C PHE A 314 -3.75 11.84 -15.04
N PRO A 315 -3.04 11.91 -16.19
CA PRO A 315 -3.44 12.76 -17.29
C PRO A 315 -4.78 12.30 -17.88
N GLN A 316 -5.66 13.25 -18.24
CA GLN A 316 -6.82 12.93 -19.04
C GLN A 316 -6.38 12.61 -20.46
N THR A 317 -6.24 11.33 -20.79
CA THR A 317 -6.21 10.89 -22.18
C THR A 317 -7.54 11.29 -22.81
N HIS A 318 -7.49 12.30 -23.68
CA HIS A 318 -8.56 12.47 -24.66
C HIS A 318 -8.33 11.36 -25.69
N ASP A 319 -9.05 10.25 -25.54
CA ASP A 319 -9.28 9.35 -26.68
C ASP A 319 -10.15 10.13 -27.66
N TRP A 320 -9.49 10.78 -28.63
CA TRP A 320 -10.16 11.27 -29.82
C TRP A 320 -10.49 10.05 -30.69
N LEU A 321 -11.64 9.43 -30.43
CA LEU A 321 -12.31 8.56 -31.39
C LEU A 321 -13.10 9.40 -32.39
#